data_AF-A0A0L8C6D1-F1
#
_entry.id   AF-A0A0L8C6D1-F1
#
_cell.length_a   1.000
_cell.length_b   1.000
_cell.length_c   1.000
_cell.angle_alpha   90.00
_cell.angle_beta   90.00
_cell.angle_gamma   90.00
#
_symmetry.space_group_name_H-M   'P 1'
#
loop_
_entity.id
_entity.type
_entity.pdbx_description
1 polymer ?
#
loop_
_entity_poly.entity_id
_entity_poly.type
_entity_poly.pdbx_seq_one_letter_code
_entity_poly.pdbx_strand_id
1 'polypeptide(L)'
;MREVFTFNNLEYDVSGLNSLVALNPYRYGPLPCEITEDFLHHISGYKEVDESRIASMTIERLQAPPISVRLENGETRVVDGHHRIHRLHREGAKEFLMFLIPYEESLPFITRTKKFKPSRKVRLR
;
A
#
# COMPACT_ATOMS: atom_id res chain seq x y z
N MET A 1 -10.57 11.16 -1.15
CA MET A 1 -9.45 11.15 -0.18
C MET A 1 -8.20 10.85 -1.00
N ARG A 2 -7.11 11.60 -0.83
CA ARG A 2 -5.89 11.40 -1.62
C ARG A 2 -5.08 10.24 -1.04
N GLU A 3 -4.73 9.26 -1.86
CA GLU A 3 -3.86 8.14 -1.49
C GLU A 3 -2.45 8.39 -2.01
N VAL A 4 -1.48 8.35 -1.09
CA VAL A 4 -0.09 8.69 -1.38
C VAL A 4 0.80 7.51 -1.04
N PHE A 5 1.60 7.11 -2.02
CA PHE A 5 2.65 6.12 -1.91
C PHE A 5 4.02 6.82 -1.95
N THR A 6 4.95 6.40 -1.08
CA THR A 6 6.31 6.96 -1.07
C THR A 6 7.29 5.94 -1.58
N PHE A 7 8.09 6.31 -2.58
CA PHE A 7 9.16 5.47 -3.13
C PHE A 7 10.37 6.33 -3.47
N ASN A 8 11.58 5.89 -3.12
CA ASN A 8 12.83 6.64 -3.35
C ASN A 8 12.78 8.11 -2.89
N ASN A 9 12.19 8.39 -1.71
CA ASN A 9 12.00 9.75 -1.19
C ASN A 9 11.14 10.66 -2.10
N LEU A 10 10.26 10.09 -2.91
CA LEU A 10 9.28 10.79 -3.72
C LEU A 10 7.87 10.35 -3.34
N GLU A 11 6.94 11.29 -3.33
CA GLU A 11 5.52 11.02 -3.09
C GLU A 11 4.76 10.91 -4.41
N TYR A 12 3.99 9.84 -4.54
CA TYR A 12 3.17 9.52 -5.69
C TYR A 12 1.70 9.50 -5.27
N ASP A 13 0.85 10.23 -6.00
CA ASP A 13 -0.59 10.06 -5.92
C ASP A 13 -0.96 8.77 -6.64
N VAL A 14 -1.60 7.87 -5.91
CA VAL A 14 -2.07 6.58 -6.42
C VAL A 14 -3.59 6.47 -6.41
N SER A 15 -4.30 7.58 -6.14
CA SER A 15 -5.77 7.60 -6.07
C SER A 15 -6.41 7.10 -7.37
N GLY A 16 -5.77 7.34 -8.53
CA GLY A 16 -6.24 6.87 -9.84
C GLY A 16 -6.28 5.35 -9.96
N LEU A 17 -5.47 4.61 -9.19
CA LEU A 17 -5.49 3.14 -9.22
C LEU A 17 -6.78 2.56 -8.64
N ASN A 18 -7.42 3.26 -7.69
CA ASN A 18 -8.74 2.86 -7.21
C ASN A 18 -9.78 2.90 -8.33
N SER A 19 -9.73 3.92 -9.20
CA SER A 19 -10.61 4.01 -10.36
C SER A 19 -10.34 2.89 -11.36
N LEU A 20 -9.07 2.59 -11.63
CA LEU A 20 -8.69 1.49 -12.53
C LEU A 20 -9.24 0.13 -12.04
N VAL A 21 -9.08 -0.15 -10.74
CA VAL A 21 -9.60 -1.37 -10.10
C VAL A 21 -11.13 -1.40 -10.13
N ALA A 22 -11.79 -0.28 -9.82
CA ALA A 22 -13.25 -0.21 -9.84
C ALA A 22 -13.84 -0.46 -11.24
N LEU A 23 -13.12 -0.06 -12.29
CA LEU A 23 -13.54 -0.29 -13.67
C LEU A 23 -13.34 -1.74 -14.13
N ASN A 24 -12.32 -2.43 -13.62
CA ASN A 24 -11.98 -3.79 -14.07
C ASN A 24 -11.63 -4.70 -12.88
N PRO A 25 -12.55 -4.92 -11.91
CA PRO A 25 -12.22 -5.62 -10.68
C PRO A 25 -11.72 -7.04 -10.97
N TYR A 26 -12.48 -7.81 -11.78
CA TYR A 26 -12.15 -9.20 -12.12
C TYR A 26 -10.80 -9.39 -12.82
N ARG A 27 -10.24 -8.34 -13.44
CA ARG A 27 -8.93 -8.40 -14.09
C ARG A 27 -7.79 -8.36 -13.08
N TYR A 28 -7.96 -7.59 -12.00
CA TYR A 28 -6.90 -7.33 -11.03
C TYR A 28 -7.12 -8.04 -9.69
N GLY A 29 -8.29 -8.62 -9.46
CA GLY A 29 -8.60 -9.40 -8.26
C GLY A 29 -10.01 -9.14 -7.68
N PRO A 30 -10.17 -9.17 -6.35
CA PRO A 30 -9.14 -9.44 -5.35
C PRO A 30 -8.56 -10.86 -5.47
N LEU A 31 -7.26 -10.98 -5.25
CA LEU A 31 -6.50 -12.23 -5.22
C LEU A 31 -6.06 -12.53 -3.79
N PRO A 32 -6.09 -13.80 -3.36
CA PRO A 32 -5.53 -14.20 -2.07
C PRO A 32 -4.01 -14.03 -2.08
N CYS A 33 -3.48 -13.51 -0.98
CA CYS A 33 -2.05 -13.34 -0.76
C CYS A 33 -1.71 -13.72 0.69
N GLU A 34 -0.63 -14.48 0.86
CA GLU A 34 -0.12 -14.84 2.18
C GLU A 34 0.60 -13.67 2.82
N ILE A 35 0.41 -13.49 4.13
CA ILE A 35 1.16 -12.53 4.94
C ILE A 35 2.37 -13.27 5.50
N THR A 36 3.52 -13.15 4.82
CA THR A 36 4.78 -13.70 5.31
C THR A 36 5.61 -12.62 6.03
N GLU A 37 6.50 -13.03 6.93
CA GLU A 37 7.44 -12.10 7.60
C GLU A 37 8.32 -11.35 6.58
N ASP A 38 8.78 -12.05 5.53
CA ASP A 38 9.54 -11.44 4.44
C ASP A 38 8.72 -10.36 3.72
N PHE A 39 7.43 -10.62 3.46
CA PHE A 39 6.53 -9.66 2.84
C PHE A 39 6.36 -8.40 3.69
N LEU A 40 6.19 -8.56 5.01
CA LEU A 40 6.07 -7.44 5.95
C LEU A 40 7.37 -6.61 6.04
N HIS A 41 8.53 -7.26 6.01
CA HIS A 41 9.82 -6.58 5.98
C HIS A 41 9.96 -5.68 4.72
N HIS A 42 9.49 -6.16 3.56
CA HIS A 42 9.54 -5.37 2.32
C HIS A 42 8.58 -4.17 2.34
N ILE A 43 7.41 -4.32 2.95
CA ILE A 43 6.39 -3.26 3.10
C ILE A 43 6.86 -2.16 4.07
N SER A 44 7.50 -2.55 5.17
CA SER A 44 7.93 -1.62 6.23
C SER A 44 9.12 -0.74 5.85
N GLY A 45 9.91 -1.11 4.84
CA GLY A 45 11.11 -0.38 4.43
C GLY A 45 10.88 1.04 3.88
N TYR A 46 9.64 1.43 3.58
CA TYR A 46 9.35 2.66 2.83
C TYR A 46 8.59 3.74 3.63
N LYS A 47 8.07 3.42 4.83
CA LYS A 47 7.48 4.39 5.76
C LYS A 47 7.46 3.81 7.17
N GLU A 48 7.81 4.61 8.19
CA GLU A 48 7.53 4.23 9.58
C GLU A 48 6.04 3.88 9.72
N VAL A 49 5.75 2.72 10.32
CA VAL A 49 4.39 2.26 10.58
C VAL A 49 3.68 3.28 11.46
N ASP A 50 2.63 3.92 10.96
CA ASP A 50 1.82 4.86 11.74
C ASP A 50 0.90 4.07 12.68
N GLU A 51 1.40 3.85 13.90
CA GLU A 51 0.70 3.14 14.97
C GLU A 51 -0.66 3.76 15.31
N SER A 52 -0.74 5.10 15.26
CA SER A 52 -1.99 5.81 15.56
C SER A 52 -3.07 5.47 14.54
N ARG A 53 -2.69 5.40 13.26
CA ARG A 53 -3.58 5.05 12.15
C ARG A 53 -4.00 3.59 12.17
N ILE A 54 -3.14 2.68 12.65
CA ILE A 54 -3.50 1.27 12.86
C ILE A 54 -4.55 1.15 13.96
N ALA A 55 -4.29 1.79 15.11
CA ALA A 55 -5.17 1.72 16.28
C ALA A 55 -6.56 2.32 16.00
N SER A 56 -6.63 3.43 15.26
CA SER A 56 -7.89 4.12 14.96
C SER A 56 -8.65 3.58 13.74
N MET A 57 -8.19 2.47 13.13
CA MET A 57 -8.78 1.97 11.89
C MET A 57 -10.12 1.26 12.14
N THR A 58 -11.13 1.59 11.34
CA THR A 58 -12.44 0.93 11.35
C THR A 58 -12.36 -0.47 10.73
N ILE A 59 -13.26 -1.38 11.11
CA ILE A 59 -13.34 -2.74 10.54
C ILE A 59 -13.56 -2.71 9.02
N GLU A 60 -14.45 -1.85 8.54
CA GLU A 60 -14.71 -1.70 7.09
C GLU A 60 -13.43 -1.36 6.32
N ARG A 61 -12.69 -0.38 6.82
CA ARG A 61 -11.38 -0.01 6.25
C ARG A 61 -10.36 -1.13 6.34
N LEU A 62 -10.34 -1.92 7.42
CA LEU A 62 -9.41 -3.04 7.60
C LEU A 62 -9.64 -4.14 6.54
N GLN A 63 -10.91 -4.43 6.24
CA GLN A 63 -11.31 -5.46 5.27
C GLN A 63 -11.19 -5.03 3.80
N ALA A 64 -11.00 -3.73 3.54
CA ALA A 64 -10.82 -3.23 2.18
C ALA A 64 -9.49 -3.75 1.58
N PRO A 65 -9.52 -4.43 0.41
CA PRO A 65 -8.33 -4.99 -0.21
C PRO A 65 -7.23 -3.92 -0.44
N PRO A 66 -5.97 -4.18 -0.05
CA PRO A 66 -4.81 -3.42 -0.51
C PRO A 66 -4.67 -3.42 -2.03
N ILE A 67 -4.00 -2.40 -2.55
CA ILE A 67 -3.62 -2.32 -3.97
C ILE A 67 -2.12 -2.48 -4.05
N SER A 68 -1.68 -3.39 -4.92
CA SER A 68 -0.28 -3.61 -5.23
C SER A 68 -0.04 -3.53 -6.73
N VAL A 69 1.20 -3.22 -7.09
CA VAL A 69 1.70 -3.18 -8.46
C VAL A 69 2.74 -4.28 -8.64
N ARG A 70 2.62 -5.07 -9.71
CA ARG A 70 3.64 -6.04 -10.13
C ARG A 70 4.59 -5.37 -11.11
N LEU A 71 5.85 -5.26 -10.73
CA LEU A 71 6.92 -4.68 -11.55
C LEU A 71 7.38 -5.67 -12.63
N GLU A 72 8.07 -5.15 -13.64
CA GLU A 72 8.65 -5.93 -14.75
C GLU A 72 9.63 -7.02 -14.27
N ASN A 73 10.33 -6.78 -13.15
CA ASN A 73 11.25 -7.76 -12.54
C ASN A 73 10.53 -8.86 -11.72
N GLY A 74 9.20 -8.89 -11.71
CA GLY A 74 8.38 -9.82 -10.94
C GLY A 74 8.15 -9.42 -9.47
N GLU A 75 8.80 -8.35 -8.99
CA GLU A 75 8.59 -7.82 -7.63
C GLU A 75 7.17 -7.27 -7.49
N THR A 76 6.54 -7.51 -6.34
CA THR A 76 5.24 -6.93 -6.01
C THR A 76 5.42 -5.83 -4.98
N ARG A 77 4.90 -4.64 -5.27
CA ARG A 77 4.93 -3.49 -4.37
C ARG A 77 3.54 -3.12 -3.93
N VAL A 78 3.30 -3.11 -2.63
CA VAL A 78 2.09 -2.53 -2.07
C VAL A 78 2.15 -1.02 -2.28
N VAL A 79 1.12 -0.44 -2.86
CA VAL A 79 1.02 1.01 -3.10
C VAL A 79 -0.07 1.66 -2.24
N ASP A 80 -1.05 0.88 -1.81
CA ASP A 80 -2.02 1.25 -0.78
C ASP A 80 -2.27 0.06 0.16
N GLY A 81 -2.57 0.34 1.44
CA GLY A 81 -3.00 -0.68 2.40
C GLY A 81 -1.94 -1.23 3.35
N HIS A 82 -0.70 -0.71 3.35
CA HIS A 82 0.39 -1.13 4.26
C HIS A 82 -0.04 -1.25 5.73
N HIS A 83 -0.71 -0.23 6.27
CA HIS A 83 -1.22 -0.22 7.66
C HIS A 83 -2.30 -1.30 7.89
N ARG A 84 -3.09 -1.63 6.88
CA ARG A 84 -4.11 -2.70 6.96
C ARG A 84 -3.44 -4.05 7.06
N ILE A 85 -2.43 -4.30 6.22
CA ILE A 85 -1.65 -5.55 6.22
C ILE A 85 -0.96 -5.74 7.58
N HIS A 86 -0.31 -4.70 8.11
CA HIS A 86 0.28 -4.76 9.45
C HIS A 86 -0.74 -5.05 10.55
N ARG A 87 -1.93 -4.47 10.47
CA ARG A 87 -2.99 -4.73 11.43
C ARG A 87 -3.51 -6.16 11.33
N LEU A 88 -3.82 -6.64 10.12
CA LEU A 88 -4.26 -8.01 9.87
C LEU A 88 -3.25 -9.03 10.42
N HIS A 89 -1.95 -8.80 10.18
CA HIS A 89 -0.89 -9.64 10.74
C HIS A 89 -0.94 -9.70 12.28
N ARG A 90 -1.08 -8.55 12.94
CA ARG A 90 -1.17 -8.47 14.42
C ARG A 90 -2.41 -9.15 14.98
N GLU A 91 -3.50 -9.16 14.21
CA GLU A 91 -4.74 -9.88 14.55
C GLU A 91 -4.64 -11.40 14.23
N GLY A 92 -3.50 -11.88 13.72
CA GLY A 92 -3.23 -13.30 13.46
C GLY A 92 -3.70 -13.80 12.10
N ALA A 93 -4.06 -12.89 11.18
CA ALA A 93 -4.42 -13.27 9.82
C ALA A 93 -3.20 -13.83 9.07
N LYS A 94 -3.39 -14.96 8.38
CA LYS A 94 -2.37 -15.60 7.53
C LYS A 94 -2.46 -15.17 6.07
N GLU A 95 -3.62 -14.69 5.67
CA GLU A 95 -3.94 -14.32 4.30
C GLU A 95 -4.77 -13.04 4.27
N PHE A 96 -4.71 -12.35 3.14
CA PHE A 96 -5.54 -11.20 2.84
C PHE A 96 -5.85 -11.15 1.34
N LEU A 97 -6.88 -10.39 1.00
CA LEU A 97 -7.26 -10.13 -0.37
C LEU A 97 -6.59 -8.86 -0.88
N MET A 98 -6.00 -8.89 -2.07
CA MET A 98 -5.38 -7.72 -2.69
C MET A 98 -5.72 -7.59 -4.17
N PHE A 99 -5.70 -6.36 -4.67
CA PHE A 99 -5.66 -6.10 -6.10
C PHE A 99 -4.21 -6.06 -6.57
N LEU A 100 -3.94 -6.70 -7.71
CA LEU A 100 -2.62 -6.73 -8.33
C LEU A 100 -2.68 -6.19 -9.75
N ILE A 101 -2.05 -5.04 -9.95
CA ILE A 101 -2.06 -4.33 -11.23
C ILE A 101 -0.68 -4.48 -11.90
N PRO A 102 -0.59 -4.87 -13.18
CA PRO A 102 0.68 -4.81 -13.92
C PRO A 102 1.23 -3.39 -13.96
N TYR A 103 2.56 -3.24 -13.87
CA TYR A 103 3.22 -1.95 -13.81
C TYR A 103 2.84 -1.04 -14.98
N GLU A 104 2.85 -1.58 -16.20
CA GLU A 104 2.56 -0.88 -17.45
C GLU A 104 1.15 -0.27 -17.45
N GLU A 105 0.18 -0.99 -16.87
CA GLU A 105 -1.21 -0.53 -16.75
C GLU A 105 -1.39 0.47 -15.61
N SER A 106 -0.54 0.39 -14.57
CA SER A 106 -0.59 1.30 -13.42
C SER A 106 -0.04 2.69 -13.74
N LEU A 107 0.95 2.78 -14.64
CA LEU A 107 1.71 4.00 -14.92
C LEU A 107 0.86 5.26 -15.21
N PRO A 108 -0.19 5.21 -16.05
CA PRO A 108 -1.00 6.40 -16.34
C PRO A 108 -1.79 6.94 -15.13
N PHE A 109 -1.95 6.13 -14.08
CA PHE A 109 -2.75 6.43 -12.90
C PHE A 109 -1.90 6.83 -11.69
N ILE A 110 -0.57 6.82 -11.83
CA ILE A 110 0.38 7.20 -10.80
C ILE A 110 0.94 8.58 -11.13
N THR A 111 0.59 9.58 -10.33
CA THR A 111 1.06 10.96 -10.54
C THR A 111 2.14 11.31 -9.52
N ARG A 112 3.32 11.72 -9.98
CA ARG A 112 4.35 12.23 -9.07
C ARG A 112 3.92 13.58 -8.52
N THR A 113 3.93 13.73 -7.20
CA THR A 113 3.34 14.91 -6.55
C THR A 113 4.38 15.90 -6.05
N LYS A 114 5.33 15.50 -5.18
CA LYS A 114 6.43 16.34 -4.67
C LYS A 114 7.62 15.48 -4.22
N LYS A 115 8.79 16.12 -4.00
CA LYS A 115 9.90 15.49 -3.25
C LYS A 115 9.49 15.38 -1.78
N PHE A 116 9.63 14.20 -1.21
CA PHE A 116 9.43 13.99 0.22
C PHE A 116 10.47 14.78 1.00
N LYS A 117 10.04 15.65 1.92
CA LYS A 117 10.92 16.23 2.94
C LYS A 117 10.67 15.46 4.23
N PRO A 118 11.57 14.59 4.69
CA PRO A 118 11.40 13.94 5.99
C PRO A 118 11.25 15.04 7.04
N SER A 119 10.20 14.98 7.85
CA SER A 119 9.98 15.89 8.97
C SER A 119 11.22 15.82 9.86
N ARG A 120 11.90 16.95 10.03
CA ARG A 120 13.04 17.06 10.95
C ARG A 120 12.62 16.51 12.31
N LYS A 121 13.34 15.50 12.80
CA LYS A 121 13.23 14.98 14.17
C LYS A 121 13.11 16.14 15.14
N VAL A 122 12.00 16.20 15.88
CA VAL A 122 11.91 17.03 17.09
C VAL A 122 12.98 16.48 18.03
N ARG A 123 14.09 17.21 18.20
CA ARG A 123 15.01 16.96 19.30
C ARG A 123 14.27 17.33 20.58
N LEU A 124 13.77 16.32 21.30
CA LEU A 124 13.45 16.48 22.71
C LEU A 124 14.78 16.79 23.42
N ARG A 125 14.84 17.97 24.05
CA ARG A 125 15.86 18.35 25.02
C ARG A 125 15.33 18.09 26.41
#